data_AF-A0A484WA63-F1
#
_entry.id   AF-A0A484WA63-F1
#
_cell.length_a   1.000
_cell.length_b   1.000
_cell.length_c   1.000
_cell.angle_alpha   90.00
_cell.angle_beta   90.00
_cell.angle_gamma   90.00
#
_symmetry.space_group_name_H-M   'P 1'
#
loop_
_entity.id
_entity.type
_entity.pdbx_description
1 polymer ?
#
loop_
_entity_poly.entity_id
_entity_poly.type
_entity_poly.pdbx_seq_one_letter_code
_entity_poly.pdbx_strand_id
1 'polypeptide(L)'
;MTVWNDYANAIKSGEIPACKRVKQAVERYFSDLNDPRYEFDTATVERFIAFSRLCPHVKGPLRGQPIELEPWQQFAFANLLGFKNRESGRRKYSSAFIEVPRKNAKSTVAAMLANWFLVMEKGQQDIYTAAVSRDQARIVFDDARQMCLLSKPLKKRVNIQAHKVIFPKSNSLLKPLAAKAATIEGTNPSLAIVDEYHLHPDNGVYSALELGMGARPDAILFAITTAGSNVVSACKQHYDYCCQILAGEESNDSLFVLIYELDDESEVEQPEMWIKANPNLHVSVDAAKLESTIQKARGIPSQWVEMLTKRFNIWCQGSTPWMGGRGMGCLCARLYRSRPCRDGVLRRV
;
A
#
# COMPACT_ATOMS: atom_id res chain seq x y z
N MET A 1 -9.13 -25.54 0.15
CA MET A 1 -8.51 -24.44 -0.61
C MET A 1 -7.94 -23.44 0.40
N THR A 2 -6.94 -22.64 0.01
CA THR A 2 -6.28 -21.71 0.92
C THR A 2 -6.95 -20.33 0.86
N VAL A 3 -6.91 -19.56 1.95
CA VAL A 3 -7.62 -18.26 2.05
C VAL A 3 -7.23 -17.29 0.93
N TRP A 4 -5.96 -17.24 0.54
CA TRP A 4 -5.52 -16.38 -0.56
C TRP A 4 -6.02 -16.83 -1.94
N ASN A 5 -6.19 -18.14 -2.14
CA ASN A 5 -6.73 -18.68 -3.38
C ASN A 5 -8.25 -18.46 -3.44
N ASP A 6 -8.93 -18.58 -2.30
CA ASP A 6 -10.36 -18.28 -2.18
C ASP A 6 -10.62 -16.79 -2.45
N TYR A 7 -9.78 -15.89 -1.92
CA TYR A 7 -9.81 -14.46 -2.24
C TYR A 7 -9.63 -14.19 -3.74
N ALA A 8 -8.63 -14.81 -4.37
CA ALA A 8 -8.39 -14.68 -5.81
C ALA A 8 -9.59 -15.19 -6.64
N ASN A 9 -10.19 -16.32 -6.25
CA ASN A 9 -11.38 -16.85 -6.91
C ASN A 9 -12.60 -15.94 -6.72
N ALA A 10 -12.80 -15.38 -5.53
CA ALA A 10 -13.91 -14.48 -5.23
C ALA A 10 -13.82 -13.16 -6.03
N ILE A 11 -12.62 -12.66 -6.30
CA ILE A 11 -12.42 -11.53 -7.22
C ILE A 11 -12.71 -11.96 -8.67
N LYS A 12 -12.18 -13.12 -9.08
CA LYS A 12 -12.36 -13.64 -10.45
C LYS A 12 -13.83 -13.94 -10.78
N SER A 13 -14.59 -14.43 -9.81
CA SER A 13 -16.03 -14.69 -9.96
C SER A 13 -16.89 -13.42 -9.87
N GLY A 14 -16.34 -12.32 -9.35
CA GLY A 14 -17.05 -11.07 -9.09
C GLY A 14 -17.83 -11.05 -7.77
N GLU A 15 -17.65 -12.04 -6.90
CA GLU A 15 -18.22 -12.07 -5.55
C GLU A 15 -17.70 -10.89 -4.70
N ILE A 16 -16.39 -10.61 -4.78
CA ILE A 16 -15.78 -9.42 -4.18
C ILE A 16 -15.62 -8.36 -5.27
N PRO A 17 -16.28 -7.18 -5.15
CA PRO A 17 -16.02 -6.07 -6.05
C PRO A 17 -14.56 -5.64 -5.98
N ALA A 18 -13.90 -5.60 -7.14
CA ALA A 18 -12.49 -5.24 -7.26
C ALA A 18 -12.30 -4.25 -8.43
N CYS A 19 -11.34 -3.34 -8.26
CA CYS A 19 -10.95 -2.44 -9.35
C CYS A 19 -10.26 -3.22 -10.47
N LYS A 20 -10.13 -2.57 -11.63
CA LYS A 20 -9.43 -3.11 -12.81
C LYS A 20 -8.04 -3.65 -12.45
N ARG A 21 -7.28 -2.92 -11.64
CA ARG A 21 -5.88 -3.27 -11.31
C ARG A 21 -5.76 -4.52 -10.43
N VAL A 22 -6.65 -4.69 -9.45
CA VAL A 22 -6.71 -5.91 -8.64
C VAL A 22 -7.13 -7.12 -9.49
N LYS A 23 -8.11 -6.95 -10.39
CA LYS A 23 -8.52 -8.03 -11.32
C LYS A 23 -7.36 -8.49 -12.19
N GLN A 24 -6.61 -7.54 -12.76
CA GLN A 24 -5.40 -7.84 -13.55
C GLN A 24 -4.32 -8.55 -12.72
N ALA A 25 -4.11 -8.16 -11.46
CA ALA A 25 -3.17 -8.85 -10.57
C ALA A 25 -3.62 -10.29 -10.25
N VAL A 26 -4.93 -10.52 -10.09
CA VAL A 26 -5.52 -11.86 -9.91
C VAL A 26 -5.41 -12.72 -11.17
N GLU A 27 -5.63 -12.14 -12.35
CA GLU A 27 -5.39 -12.82 -13.62
C GLU A 27 -3.93 -13.25 -13.76
N ARG A 28 -2.99 -12.36 -13.45
CA ARG A 28 -1.55 -12.66 -13.42
C ARG A 28 -1.21 -13.78 -12.44
N TYR A 29 -1.79 -13.77 -11.23
CA TYR A 29 -1.64 -14.85 -10.24
C TYR A 29 -2.03 -16.22 -10.83
N PHE A 30 -3.20 -16.32 -11.46
CA PHE A 30 -3.64 -17.57 -12.07
C PHE A 30 -2.81 -17.94 -13.31
N SER A 31 -2.35 -16.96 -14.09
CA SER A 31 -1.41 -17.22 -15.19
C SER A 31 -0.12 -17.83 -14.67
N ASP A 32 0.46 -17.26 -13.62
CA ASP A 32 1.71 -17.72 -13.02
C ASP A 32 1.59 -19.10 -12.38
N LEU A 33 0.43 -19.44 -11.81
CA LEU A 33 0.16 -20.81 -11.32
C LEU A 33 0.17 -21.86 -12.43
N ASN A 34 -0.18 -21.48 -13.66
CA ASN A 34 -0.23 -22.37 -14.81
C ASN A 34 1.05 -22.29 -15.68
N ASP A 35 1.98 -21.39 -15.36
CA ASP A 35 3.21 -21.22 -16.11
C ASP A 35 4.26 -22.26 -15.65
N PRO A 36 4.76 -23.13 -16.55
CA PRO A 36 5.74 -24.16 -16.19
C PRO A 36 7.08 -23.59 -15.71
N ARG A 37 7.39 -22.31 -15.95
CA ARG A 37 8.60 -21.64 -15.43
C ARG A 37 8.56 -21.49 -13.90
N TYR A 38 7.37 -21.47 -13.31
CA TYR A 38 7.18 -21.19 -11.89
C TYR A 38 6.68 -22.40 -11.09
N GLU A 39 7.08 -22.42 -9.82
CA GLU A 39 6.57 -23.30 -8.79
C GLU A 39 5.99 -22.45 -7.66
N PHE A 40 4.91 -22.93 -7.05
CA PHE A 40 4.27 -22.25 -5.92
C PHE A 40 4.57 -22.96 -4.59
N ASP A 41 5.43 -22.36 -3.77
CA ASP A 41 5.83 -22.86 -2.45
C ASP A 41 4.77 -22.50 -1.39
N THR A 42 3.71 -23.30 -1.36
CA THR A 42 2.62 -23.18 -0.38
C THR A 42 3.14 -23.22 1.06
N ALA A 43 4.13 -24.07 1.36
CA ALA A 43 4.66 -24.25 2.71
C ALA A 43 5.37 -22.98 3.23
N THR A 44 6.03 -22.21 2.37
CA THR A 44 6.62 -20.92 2.75
C THR A 44 5.53 -19.88 3.05
N VAL A 45 4.47 -19.84 2.25
CA VAL A 45 3.33 -18.92 2.46
C VAL A 45 2.60 -19.23 3.78
N GLU A 46 2.27 -20.49 4.03
CA GLU A 46 1.61 -20.92 5.28
C GLU A 46 2.48 -20.63 6.51
N ARG A 47 3.80 -20.82 6.41
CA ARG A 47 4.73 -20.45 7.49
C ARG A 47 4.77 -18.95 7.73
N PHE A 48 4.71 -18.12 6.69
CA PHE A 48 4.63 -16.67 6.84
C PHE A 48 3.31 -16.25 7.51
N ILE A 49 2.19 -16.83 7.09
CA ILE A 49 0.87 -16.57 7.71
C ILE A 49 0.87 -17.01 9.17
N ALA A 50 1.42 -18.17 9.50
CA ALA A 50 1.56 -18.59 10.90
C ALA A 50 2.50 -17.66 11.69
N PHE A 51 3.58 -17.16 11.06
CA PHE A 51 4.51 -16.20 11.65
C PHE A 51 3.84 -14.86 11.94
N SER A 52 2.85 -14.43 11.14
CA SER A 52 2.11 -13.18 11.35
C SER A 52 1.52 -13.07 12.76
N ARG A 53 1.05 -14.20 13.31
CA ARG A 53 0.48 -14.31 14.67
C ARG A 53 1.52 -14.09 15.77
N LEU A 54 2.81 -14.24 15.45
CA LEU A 54 3.92 -13.91 16.36
C LEU A 54 4.29 -12.43 16.34
N CYS A 55 3.73 -11.65 15.42
CA CYS A 55 3.87 -10.20 15.32
C CYS A 55 2.60 -9.53 15.85
N PRO A 56 2.54 -9.17 17.14
CA PRO A 56 1.33 -8.61 17.72
C PRO A 56 1.07 -7.17 17.28
N HIS A 57 -0.19 -6.75 17.37
CA HIS A 57 -0.57 -5.35 17.21
C HIS A 57 0.23 -4.46 18.19
N VAL A 58 0.80 -3.37 17.69
CA VAL A 58 1.71 -2.51 18.49
C VAL A 58 1.02 -1.28 19.09
N LYS A 59 -0.12 -0.88 18.50
CA LYS A 59 -0.87 0.34 18.80
C LYS A 59 -2.37 0.04 18.86
N GLY A 60 -3.13 0.94 19.48
CA GLY A 60 -4.59 0.88 19.53
C GLY A 60 -5.16 -0.18 20.48
N PRO A 61 -6.49 -0.41 20.43
CA PRO A 61 -7.21 -1.28 21.37
C PRO A 61 -6.72 -2.74 21.35
N LEU A 62 -6.18 -3.20 20.23
CA LEU A 62 -5.71 -4.57 20.04
C LEU A 62 -4.25 -4.77 20.48
N ARG A 63 -3.58 -3.76 21.05
CA ARG A 63 -2.16 -3.82 21.37
C ARG A 63 -1.80 -5.07 22.19
N GLY A 64 -0.81 -5.81 21.71
CA GLY A 64 -0.31 -7.05 22.32
C GLY A 64 -1.04 -8.32 21.85
N GLN A 65 -2.17 -8.19 21.16
CA GLN A 65 -2.88 -9.33 20.57
C GLN A 65 -2.22 -9.76 19.24
N PRO A 66 -2.27 -11.05 18.88
CA PRO A 66 -1.81 -11.55 17.57
C PRO A 66 -2.48 -10.82 16.41
N ILE A 67 -1.76 -10.61 15.32
CA ILE A 67 -2.33 -10.14 14.06
C ILE A 67 -2.77 -11.36 13.26
N GLU A 68 -4.04 -11.38 12.87
CA GLU A 68 -4.54 -12.26 11.80
C GLU A 68 -4.50 -11.46 10.49
N LEU A 69 -3.90 -12.03 9.46
CA LEU A 69 -3.83 -11.38 8.14
C LEU A 69 -5.17 -11.49 7.43
N GLU A 70 -5.64 -10.36 6.91
CA GLU A 70 -6.84 -10.31 6.07
C GLU A 70 -6.61 -11.04 4.74
N PRO A 71 -7.67 -11.56 4.07
CA PRO A 71 -7.52 -12.38 2.87
C PRO A 71 -6.67 -11.74 1.77
N TRP A 72 -6.81 -10.44 1.56
CA TRP A 72 -6.01 -9.71 0.57
C TRP A 72 -4.54 -9.57 0.97
N GLN A 73 -4.23 -9.50 2.27
CA GLN A 73 -2.85 -9.46 2.77
C GLN A 73 -2.21 -10.83 2.59
N GLN A 74 -2.96 -11.90 2.88
CA GLN A 74 -2.52 -13.26 2.57
C GLN A 74 -2.28 -13.43 1.07
N PHE A 75 -3.14 -12.88 0.21
CA PHE A 75 -2.93 -12.87 -1.24
C PHE A 75 -1.66 -12.11 -1.66
N ALA A 76 -1.39 -10.94 -1.08
CA ALA A 76 -0.18 -10.19 -1.36
C ALA A 76 1.10 -11.00 -1.03
N PHE A 77 1.15 -11.61 0.16
CA PHE A 77 2.31 -12.42 0.57
C PHE A 77 2.36 -13.80 -0.07
N ALA A 78 1.23 -14.37 -0.46
CA ALA A 78 1.16 -15.58 -1.26
C ALA A 78 1.85 -15.38 -2.61
N ASN A 79 1.57 -14.26 -3.29
CA ASN A 79 2.27 -13.89 -4.51
C ASN A 79 3.75 -13.62 -4.24
N LEU A 80 4.04 -12.70 -3.31
CA LEU A 80 5.40 -12.21 -3.06
C LEU A 80 6.35 -13.33 -2.60
N LEU A 81 5.91 -14.24 -1.73
CA LEU A 81 6.78 -15.25 -1.12
C LEU A 81 6.60 -16.65 -1.71
N GLY A 82 5.47 -16.92 -2.37
CA GLY A 82 5.11 -18.26 -2.85
C GLY A 82 5.70 -18.62 -4.20
N PHE A 83 5.75 -17.69 -5.16
CA PHE A 83 6.28 -18.00 -6.49
C PHE A 83 7.81 -18.09 -6.51
N LYS A 84 8.30 -19.19 -7.10
CA LYS A 84 9.72 -19.44 -7.36
C LYS A 84 9.95 -19.80 -8.81
N ASN A 85 11.09 -19.38 -9.35
CA ASN A 85 11.60 -19.88 -10.62
C ASN A 85 12.04 -21.34 -10.45
N ARG A 86 11.51 -22.27 -11.25
CA ARG A 86 11.85 -23.70 -11.15
C ARG A 86 13.32 -23.98 -11.40
N GLU A 87 13.91 -23.29 -12.38
CA GLU A 87 15.29 -23.52 -12.78
C GLU A 87 16.29 -23.10 -11.70
N SER A 88 16.11 -21.90 -11.13
CA SER A 88 17.04 -21.36 -10.13
C SER A 88 16.67 -21.69 -8.69
N GLY A 89 15.42 -22.11 -8.43
CA GLY A 89 14.86 -22.29 -7.09
C GLY A 89 14.66 -21.00 -6.30
N ARG A 90 14.92 -19.84 -6.92
CA ARG A 90 14.85 -18.51 -6.31
C ARG A 90 13.45 -17.93 -6.40
N ARG A 91 13.15 -16.98 -5.52
CA ARG A 91 11.88 -16.23 -5.58
C ARG A 91 11.69 -15.57 -6.95
N LYS A 92 10.45 -15.57 -7.45
CA LYS A 92 10.09 -14.90 -8.72
C LYS A 92 10.27 -13.40 -8.62
N TYR A 93 9.67 -12.81 -7.59
CA TYR A 93 9.63 -11.36 -7.41
C TYR A 93 10.80 -10.87 -6.57
N SER A 94 11.58 -9.95 -7.13
CA SER A 94 12.66 -9.22 -6.45
C SER A 94 12.24 -7.82 -6.02
N SER A 95 11.09 -7.34 -6.51
CA SER A 95 10.49 -6.08 -6.12
C SER A 95 8.97 -6.19 -6.02
N ALA A 96 8.37 -5.33 -5.21
CA ALA A 96 6.94 -5.22 -5.03
C ALA A 96 6.51 -3.77 -4.90
N PHE A 97 5.47 -3.39 -5.64
CA PHE A 97 4.77 -2.12 -5.50
C PHE A 97 3.34 -2.38 -5.04
N ILE A 98 3.04 -1.97 -3.80
CA ILE A 98 1.69 -2.08 -3.23
C ILE A 98 1.14 -0.68 -2.93
N GLU A 99 0.11 -0.30 -3.66
CA GLU A 99 -0.61 0.95 -3.47
C GLU A 99 -1.96 0.68 -2.83
N VAL A 100 -2.16 1.16 -1.60
CA VAL A 100 -3.41 0.98 -0.84
C VAL A 100 -3.69 2.21 0.02
N PRO A 101 -4.95 2.68 0.14
CA PRO A 101 -5.27 3.90 0.86
C PRO A 101 -4.91 3.83 2.35
N ARG A 102 -4.91 5.00 3.00
CA ARG A 102 -4.59 5.09 4.43
C ARG A 102 -5.52 4.22 5.27
N LYS A 103 -4.97 3.69 6.37
CA LYS A 103 -5.64 2.80 7.35
C LYS A 103 -5.83 1.34 6.91
N ASN A 104 -5.32 0.92 5.75
CA ASN A 104 -5.29 -0.50 5.34
C ASN A 104 -4.07 -1.28 5.87
N ALA A 105 -3.47 -0.84 6.99
CA ALA A 105 -2.37 -1.53 7.68
C ALA A 105 -1.08 -1.83 6.87
N LYS A 106 -0.79 -1.06 5.80
CA LYS A 106 0.41 -1.25 4.94
C LYS A 106 1.74 -1.25 5.71
N SER A 107 1.97 -0.27 6.59
CA SER A 107 3.22 -0.20 7.38
C SER A 107 3.31 -1.33 8.42
N THR A 108 2.17 -1.84 8.90
CA THR A 108 2.12 -2.98 9.84
C THR A 108 2.57 -4.27 9.16
N VAL A 109 2.09 -4.55 7.94
CA VAL A 109 2.52 -5.74 7.19
C VAL A 109 3.97 -5.62 6.71
N ALA A 110 4.44 -4.41 6.41
CA ALA A 110 5.86 -4.17 6.11
C ALA A 110 6.77 -4.47 7.33
N ALA A 111 6.36 -4.05 8.52
CA ALA A 111 7.07 -4.35 9.76
C ALA A 111 7.11 -5.87 10.06
N MET A 112 6.04 -6.58 9.74
CA MET A 112 5.97 -8.03 9.84
C MET A 112 6.92 -8.72 8.85
N LEU A 113 6.95 -8.26 7.58
CA LEU A 113 7.91 -8.75 6.57
C LEU A 113 9.36 -8.50 7.01
N ALA A 114 9.64 -7.35 7.62
CA ALA A 114 10.96 -7.06 8.19
C ALA A 114 11.37 -8.08 9.27
N ASN A 115 10.46 -8.42 10.18
CA ASN A 115 10.71 -9.43 11.20
C ASN A 115 10.84 -10.85 10.62
N TRP A 116 10.11 -11.18 9.55
CA TRP A 116 10.27 -12.44 8.83
C TRP A 116 11.67 -12.57 8.26
N PHE A 117 12.14 -11.58 7.50
CA PHE A 117 13.51 -11.57 6.97
C PHE A 117 14.55 -11.63 8.08
N LEU A 118 14.32 -10.94 9.19
CA LEU A 118 15.26 -10.91 10.31
C LEU A 118 15.48 -12.28 10.96
N VAL A 119 14.46 -13.13 11.07
CA VAL A 119 14.53 -14.36 11.88
C VAL A 119 14.24 -15.67 11.16
N MET A 120 13.64 -15.62 9.96
CA MET A 120 13.17 -16.80 9.22
C MET A 120 13.92 -17.06 7.92
N GLU A 121 14.39 -16.02 7.23
CA GLU A 121 15.18 -16.18 6.00
C GLU A 121 16.57 -16.79 6.29
N LYS A 122 17.12 -17.50 5.30
CA LYS A 122 18.39 -18.22 5.45
C LYS A 122 19.59 -17.28 5.31
N GLY A 123 20.64 -17.53 6.09
CA GLY A 123 21.88 -16.74 6.04
C GLY A 123 21.78 -15.40 6.77
N GLN A 124 22.80 -14.56 6.61
CA GLN A 124 22.85 -13.23 7.19
C GLN A 124 22.00 -12.27 6.35
N GLN A 125 21.07 -11.56 6.99
CA GLN A 125 20.10 -10.68 6.35
C GLN A 125 20.27 -9.24 6.81
N ASP A 126 20.39 -8.32 5.86
CA ASP A 126 20.39 -6.88 6.11
C ASP A 126 19.04 -6.29 5.69
N ILE A 127 18.28 -5.76 6.65
CA ILE A 127 16.96 -5.19 6.45
C ILE A 127 16.98 -3.69 6.72
N TYR A 128 16.50 -2.94 5.73
CA TYR A 128 16.48 -1.49 5.77
C TYR A 128 15.08 -0.92 5.55
N THR A 129 14.64 -0.01 6.42
CA THR A 129 13.45 0.80 6.19
C THR A 129 13.87 2.19 5.71
N ALA A 130 13.21 2.71 4.69
CA ALA A 130 13.50 3.99 4.07
C ALA A 130 12.20 4.75 3.82
N ALA A 131 12.27 6.07 3.99
CA ALA A 131 11.21 7.03 3.69
C ALA A 131 11.88 8.39 3.44
N VAL A 132 11.11 9.45 3.20
CA VAL A 132 11.63 10.81 2.94
C VAL A 132 12.47 11.42 4.06
N SER A 133 12.31 10.94 5.28
CA SER A 133 13.12 11.34 6.42
C SER A 133 13.41 10.14 7.30
N ARG A 134 14.46 10.24 8.13
CA ARG A 134 14.79 9.18 9.08
C ARG A 134 13.64 8.92 10.06
N ASP A 135 12.93 9.96 10.51
CA ASP A 135 11.80 9.82 11.43
C ASP A 135 10.60 9.13 10.78
N GLN A 136 10.37 9.34 9.48
CA GLN A 136 9.35 8.58 8.74
C GLN A 136 9.79 7.12 8.54
N ALA A 137 11.06 6.88 8.21
CA ALA A 137 11.60 5.52 8.07
C ALA A 137 11.54 4.74 9.39
N ARG A 138 11.59 5.46 10.53
CA ARG A 138 11.40 4.88 11.85
C ARG A 138 10.01 4.33 12.10
N ILE A 139 8.96 4.73 11.38
CA ILE A 139 7.59 4.25 11.65
C ILE A 139 7.52 2.73 11.48
N VAL A 140 7.95 2.20 10.33
CA VAL A 140 7.98 0.75 10.06
C VAL A 140 8.98 0.06 10.99
N PHE A 141 10.17 0.65 11.20
CA PHE A 141 11.18 0.08 12.08
C PHE A 141 10.71 -0.03 13.53
N ASP A 142 10.10 1.01 14.08
CA ASP A 142 9.64 1.05 15.46
C ASP A 142 8.44 0.12 15.64
N ASP A 143 7.57 -0.04 14.65
CA ASP A 143 6.52 -1.06 14.67
C ASP A 143 7.13 -2.48 14.69
N ALA A 144 8.11 -2.78 13.83
CA ALA A 144 8.79 -4.08 13.81
C ALA A 144 9.53 -4.37 15.13
N ARG A 145 10.19 -3.34 15.68
CA ARG A 145 10.86 -3.37 16.98
C ARG A 145 9.87 -3.62 18.12
N GLN A 146 8.72 -2.95 18.13
CA GLN A 146 7.69 -3.14 19.15
C GLN A 146 7.05 -4.52 19.06
N MET A 147 6.82 -5.06 17.85
CA MET A 147 6.40 -6.46 17.67
C MET A 147 7.38 -7.42 18.35
N CYS A 148 8.69 -7.22 18.16
CA CYS A 148 9.71 -8.02 18.83
C CYS A 148 9.70 -7.87 20.36
N LEU A 149 9.45 -6.67 20.89
CA LEU A 149 9.37 -6.42 22.34
C LEU A 149 8.15 -7.09 22.99
N LEU A 150 7.01 -7.09 22.30
CA LEU A 150 5.74 -7.62 22.79
C LEU A 150 5.66 -9.15 22.64
N SER A 151 6.27 -9.71 21.61
CA SER A 151 6.25 -11.14 21.31
C SER A 151 7.31 -11.90 22.11
N LYS A 152 6.89 -12.73 23.09
CA LYS A 152 7.81 -13.53 23.92
C LYS A 152 8.78 -14.38 23.07
N PRO A 153 8.36 -15.08 21.99
CA PRO A 153 9.27 -15.85 21.15
C PRO A 153 10.30 -14.99 20.41
N LEU A 154 9.91 -13.83 19.88
CA LEU A 154 10.83 -12.93 19.17
C LEU A 154 11.80 -12.26 20.16
N LYS A 155 11.30 -11.74 21.28
CA LYS A 155 12.11 -11.08 22.33
C LYS A 155 13.28 -11.94 22.82
N LYS A 156 13.09 -13.26 22.91
CA LYS A 156 14.14 -14.20 23.32
C LYS A 156 15.22 -14.43 22.26
N ARG A 157 14.95 -14.10 21.00
CA ARG A 157 15.83 -14.37 19.86
C ARG A 157 16.63 -13.15 19.44
N VAL A 158 16.10 -11.94 19.63
CA VAL A 158 16.71 -10.71 19.11
C VAL A 158 17.27 -9.80 20.19
N ASN A 159 18.36 -9.12 19.87
CA ASN A 159 18.90 -8.02 20.64
C ASN A 159 18.27 -6.71 20.15
N ILE A 160 17.43 -6.11 20.99
CA ILE A 160 16.62 -4.95 20.62
C ILE A 160 17.31 -3.68 21.13
N GLN A 161 17.64 -2.76 20.22
CA GLN A 161 18.26 -1.47 20.54
C GLN A 161 17.38 -0.31 20.02
N ALA A 162 17.78 0.93 20.31
CA ALA A 162 17.01 2.12 19.91
C ALA A 162 17.02 2.39 18.39
N HIS A 163 18.08 1.98 17.70
CA HIS A 163 18.30 2.25 16.27
C HIS A 163 18.55 1.00 15.43
N LYS A 164 18.52 -0.18 16.05
CA LYS A 164 18.64 -1.46 15.34
C LYS A 164 18.04 -2.61 16.13
N VAL A 165 17.68 -3.67 15.42
CA VAL A 165 17.37 -4.98 16.00
C VAL A 165 18.31 -6.01 15.35
N ILE A 166 18.97 -6.82 16.18
CA ILE A 166 19.95 -7.82 15.70
C ILE A 166 19.44 -9.21 16.04
N PHE A 167 19.50 -10.15 15.10
CA PHE A 167 19.32 -11.58 15.37
C PHE A 167 20.69 -12.27 15.47
N PRO A 168 21.18 -12.60 16.68
CA PRO A 168 22.57 -13.07 16.85
C PRO A 168 22.88 -14.38 16.14
N LYS A 169 21.89 -15.28 15.98
CA LYS A 169 22.09 -16.60 15.36
C LYS A 169 22.63 -16.52 13.94
N SER A 170 22.19 -15.53 13.16
CA SER A 170 22.64 -15.34 11.77
C SER A 170 23.35 -14.01 11.55
N ASN A 171 23.59 -13.24 12.61
CA ASN A 171 24.10 -11.86 12.54
C ASN A 171 23.24 -10.95 11.64
N SER A 172 21.94 -11.20 11.57
CA SER A 172 21.01 -10.40 10.77
C SER A 172 20.67 -9.09 11.46
N LEU A 173 20.44 -8.04 10.69
CA LEU A 173 20.32 -6.68 11.15
C LEU A 173 19.10 -5.99 10.53
N LEU A 174 18.27 -5.37 11.36
CA LEU A 174 17.20 -4.46 10.95
C LEU A 174 17.53 -3.05 11.45
N LYS A 175 17.59 -2.06 10.55
CA LYS A 175 17.80 -0.64 10.91
C LYS A 175 17.06 0.33 9.96
N PRO A 176 16.62 1.51 10.42
CA PRO A 176 16.13 2.55 9.54
C PRO A 176 17.29 3.29 8.87
N LEU A 177 17.14 3.59 7.58
CA LEU A 177 18.06 4.43 6.81
C LEU A 177 17.59 5.88 6.76
N ALA A 178 18.54 6.80 6.70
CA ALA A 178 18.26 8.18 6.35
C ALA A 178 18.13 8.32 4.83
N ALA A 179 17.25 9.21 4.37
CA ALA A 179 16.93 9.48 2.98
C ALA A 179 18.05 10.21 2.23
N LYS A 180 19.26 9.64 2.19
CA LYS A 180 20.38 10.17 1.41
C LYS A 180 20.99 9.01 0.62
N ALA A 181 20.96 9.11 -0.71
CA ALA A 181 21.48 8.07 -1.62
C ALA A 181 22.92 7.65 -1.26
N ALA A 182 23.78 8.61 -0.92
CA ALA A 182 25.16 8.34 -0.47
C ALA A 182 25.27 7.49 0.81
N THR A 183 24.23 7.42 1.65
CA THR A 183 24.19 6.54 2.84
C THR A 183 23.75 5.12 2.50
N ILE A 184 23.14 4.93 1.32
CA ILE A 184 22.63 3.66 0.79
C ILE A 184 23.70 2.98 -0.07
N GLU A 185 24.50 3.77 -0.78
CA GLU A 185 25.68 3.31 -1.52
C GLU A 185 26.62 2.52 -0.58
N GLY A 186 26.92 1.26 -0.95
CA GLY A 186 27.73 0.34 -0.15
C GLY A 186 26.95 -0.52 0.84
N THR A 187 25.64 -0.34 0.96
CA THR A 187 24.78 -1.32 1.65
C THR A 187 24.45 -2.50 0.74
N ASN A 188 24.17 -3.67 1.32
CA ASN A 188 23.82 -4.89 0.58
C ASN A 188 22.51 -5.49 1.11
N PRO A 189 21.37 -4.81 0.91
CA PRO A 189 20.09 -5.17 1.51
C PRO A 189 19.63 -6.54 1.04
N SER A 190 19.10 -7.33 1.95
CA SER A 190 18.28 -8.49 1.63
C SER A 190 16.78 -8.14 1.62
N LEU A 191 16.39 -7.13 2.40
CA LEU A 191 15.06 -6.51 2.29
C LEU A 191 15.21 -5.00 2.42
N ALA A 192 14.70 -4.27 1.45
CA ALA A 192 14.59 -2.82 1.47
C ALA A 192 13.11 -2.45 1.46
N ILE A 193 12.64 -1.71 2.47
CA ILE A 193 11.25 -1.25 2.56
C ILE A 193 11.23 0.24 2.27
N VAL A 194 10.53 0.65 1.22
CA VAL A 194 10.29 2.06 0.88
C VAL A 194 8.87 2.40 1.28
N ASP A 195 8.68 3.10 2.40
CA ASP A 195 7.36 3.54 2.86
C ASP A 195 7.02 4.94 2.31
N GLU A 196 5.73 5.15 2.09
CA GLU A 196 5.11 6.34 1.52
C GLU A 196 5.85 6.84 0.26
N TYR A 197 6.05 5.96 -0.74
CA TYR A 197 6.84 6.25 -1.93
C TYR A 197 6.38 7.54 -2.67
N HIS A 198 5.08 7.84 -2.66
CA HIS A 198 4.52 9.07 -3.23
C HIS A 198 5.04 10.39 -2.62
N LEU A 199 5.66 10.34 -1.44
CA LEU A 199 6.28 11.50 -0.81
C LEU A 199 7.73 11.71 -1.23
N HIS A 200 8.38 10.71 -1.83
CA HIS A 200 9.78 10.83 -2.25
C HIS A 200 9.89 11.87 -3.37
N PRO A 201 10.86 12.79 -3.28
CA PRO A 201 11.00 13.87 -4.26
C PRO A 201 11.43 13.33 -5.64
N ASP A 202 12.18 12.23 -5.64
CA ASP A 202 12.74 11.57 -6.81
C ASP A 202 12.86 10.05 -6.58
N ASN A 203 13.34 9.34 -7.60
CA ASN A 203 13.54 7.88 -7.57
C ASN A 203 14.85 7.46 -6.87
N GLY A 204 15.68 8.40 -6.41
CA GLY A 204 17.07 8.15 -6.01
C GLY A 204 17.22 7.15 -4.86
N VAL A 205 16.35 7.24 -3.84
CA VAL A 205 16.34 6.27 -2.72
C VAL A 205 15.94 4.87 -3.18
N TYR A 206 14.89 4.79 -4.01
CA TYR A 206 14.40 3.52 -4.55
C TYR A 206 15.48 2.85 -5.41
N SER A 207 16.04 3.56 -6.39
CA SER A 207 17.08 3.05 -7.28
C SER A 207 18.37 2.68 -6.54
N ALA A 208 18.80 3.47 -5.55
CA ALA A 208 19.99 3.14 -4.77
C ALA A 208 19.82 1.84 -3.96
N LEU A 209 18.62 1.61 -3.41
CA LEU A 209 18.32 0.36 -2.70
C LEU A 209 18.27 -0.83 -3.65
N GLU A 210 17.61 -0.68 -4.81
CA GLU A 210 17.53 -1.70 -5.85
C GLU A 210 18.92 -2.12 -6.33
N LEU A 211 19.79 -1.15 -6.65
CA LEU A 211 21.16 -1.41 -7.08
C LEU A 211 21.99 -2.09 -5.98
N GLY A 212 21.83 -1.66 -4.72
CA GLY A 212 22.54 -2.26 -3.57
C GLY A 212 22.20 -3.74 -3.36
N MET A 213 21.04 -4.21 -3.82
CA MET A 213 20.59 -5.59 -3.67
C MET A 213 21.22 -6.56 -4.67
N GLY A 214 22.00 -6.11 -5.65
CA GLY A 214 22.49 -6.94 -6.75
C GLY A 214 23.29 -8.19 -6.34
N ALA A 215 23.91 -8.18 -5.16
CA ALA A 215 24.64 -9.33 -4.62
C ALA A 215 23.77 -10.30 -3.79
N ARG A 216 22.45 -10.06 -3.67
CA ARG A 216 21.52 -10.83 -2.83
C ARG A 216 20.44 -11.47 -3.71
N PRO A 217 20.59 -12.75 -4.08
CA PRO A 217 19.73 -13.40 -5.07
C PRO A 217 18.23 -13.48 -4.74
N ASP A 218 17.86 -13.51 -3.47
CA ASP A 218 16.47 -13.62 -3.00
C ASP A 218 15.98 -12.33 -2.31
N ALA A 219 16.64 -11.21 -2.59
CA ALA A 219 16.30 -9.94 -1.97
C ALA A 219 14.97 -9.37 -2.48
N ILE A 220 14.30 -8.60 -1.63
CA ILE A 220 13.05 -7.92 -1.97
C ILE A 220 13.15 -6.41 -1.75
N LEU A 221 12.78 -5.64 -2.77
CA LEU A 221 12.51 -4.21 -2.66
C LEU A 221 11.00 -4.04 -2.49
N PHE A 222 10.55 -3.71 -1.29
CA PHE A 222 9.14 -3.64 -0.92
C PHE A 222 8.70 -2.18 -0.81
N ALA A 223 8.16 -1.64 -1.89
CA ALA A 223 7.58 -0.30 -1.93
C ALA A 223 6.10 -0.34 -1.57
N ILE A 224 5.73 0.42 -0.55
CA ILE A 224 4.34 0.63 -0.14
C ILE A 224 3.99 2.10 -0.23
N THR A 225 2.78 2.40 -0.71
CA THR A 225 2.36 3.79 -0.89
C THR A 225 0.84 3.95 -0.86
N THR A 226 0.42 5.20 -0.94
CA THR A 226 -0.94 5.65 -1.27
C THR A 226 -0.80 6.58 -2.48
N ALA A 227 -1.88 6.90 -3.17
CA ALA A 227 -1.85 7.93 -4.19
C ALA A 227 -1.33 9.28 -3.63
N GLY A 228 -0.62 10.02 -4.48
CA GLY A 228 -0.08 11.35 -4.21
C GLY A 228 -0.87 12.45 -4.90
N SER A 229 -0.62 13.69 -4.49
CA SER A 229 -1.18 14.89 -5.13
C SER A 229 -0.30 15.44 -6.27
N ASN A 230 0.90 14.89 -6.44
CA ASN A 230 1.83 15.22 -7.51
C ASN A 230 1.78 14.16 -8.61
N VAL A 231 1.04 14.48 -9.68
CA VAL A 231 0.83 13.61 -10.85
C VAL A 231 2.02 13.57 -11.83
N VAL A 232 3.12 14.27 -11.53
CA VAL A 232 4.37 14.21 -12.30
C VAL A 232 5.55 13.71 -11.46
N SER A 233 5.27 13.04 -10.34
CA SER A 233 6.27 12.49 -9.42
C SER A 233 6.89 11.17 -9.91
N ALA A 234 8.05 10.80 -9.36
CA ALA A 234 8.69 9.50 -9.59
C ALA A 234 7.76 8.33 -9.22
N CYS A 235 7.03 8.44 -8.11
CA CYS A 235 6.05 7.43 -7.73
C CYS A 235 4.90 7.33 -8.72
N LYS A 236 4.40 8.44 -9.29
CA LYS A 236 3.34 8.40 -10.30
C LYS A 236 3.83 7.73 -11.59
N GLN A 237 5.04 8.05 -12.03
CA GLN A 237 5.66 7.40 -13.20
C GLN A 237 5.82 5.89 -12.97
N HIS A 238 6.24 5.48 -11.77
CA HIS A 238 6.34 4.07 -11.42
C HIS A 238 4.97 3.38 -11.33
N TYR A 239 3.94 4.07 -10.82
CA TYR A 239 2.55 3.62 -10.86
C TYR A 239 2.07 3.41 -12.30
N ASP A 240 2.39 4.31 -13.22
CA ASP A 240 1.98 4.19 -14.63
C ASP A 240 2.65 3.00 -15.30
N TYR A 241 3.93 2.78 -15.03
CA TYR A 241 4.65 1.57 -15.46
C TYR A 241 4.03 0.29 -14.87
N CYS A 242 3.67 0.29 -13.59
CA CYS A 242 2.96 -0.81 -12.95
C CYS A 242 1.60 -1.09 -13.63
N CYS A 243 0.88 -0.05 -14.04
CA CYS A 243 -0.38 -0.16 -14.77
C CYS A 243 -0.21 -0.78 -16.16
N GLN A 244 0.88 -0.45 -16.86
CA GLN A 244 1.25 -1.05 -18.16
C GLN A 244 1.59 -2.54 -18.02
N ILE A 245 2.34 -2.91 -16.97
CA ILE A 245 2.63 -4.33 -16.66
C ILE A 245 1.34 -5.10 -16.40
N LEU A 246 0.44 -4.56 -15.56
CA LEU A 246 -0.85 -5.20 -15.28
C LEU A 246 -1.75 -5.29 -16.52
N ALA A 247 -1.61 -4.37 -17.47
CA ALA A 247 -2.32 -4.40 -18.75
C ALA A 247 -1.71 -5.36 -19.79
N GLY A 248 -0.50 -5.88 -19.53
CA GLY A 248 0.25 -6.70 -20.48
C GLY A 248 0.90 -5.90 -21.62
N GLU A 249 0.98 -4.57 -21.46
CA GLU A 249 1.62 -3.65 -22.43
C GLU A 249 3.15 -3.63 -22.24
N GLU A 250 3.62 -3.88 -21.02
CA GLU A 250 5.03 -3.97 -20.65
C GLU A 250 5.31 -5.27 -19.89
N SER A 251 6.55 -5.75 -19.96
CA SER A 251 6.95 -6.99 -19.28
C SER A 251 7.99 -6.75 -18.19
N ASN A 252 7.64 -7.15 -16.98
CA ASN A 252 8.58 -7.28 -15.87
C ASN A 252 8.11 -8.38 -14.91
N ASP A 253 8.61 -9.60 -15.13
CA ASP A 253 8.26 -10.77 -14.33
C ASP A 253 8.78 -10.70 -12.89
N SER A 254 9.73 -9.82 -12.60
CA SER A 254 10.36 -9.67 -11.29
C SER A 254 9.67 -8.66 -10.36
N LEU A 255 8.75 -7.85 -10.89
CA LEU A 255 7.98 -6.85 -10.13
C LEU A 255 6.57 -7.36 -9.83
N PHE A 256 6.27 -7.54 -8.54
CA PHE A 256 4.91 -7.78 -8.07
C PHE A 256 4.15 -6.44 -7.95
N VAL A 257 2.92 -6.39 -8.45
CA VAL A 257 2.11 -5.18 -8.44
C VAL A 257 0.74 -5.49 -7.83
N LEU A 258 0.32 -4.69 -6.86
CA LEU A 258 -1.01 -4.77 -6.28
C LEU A 258 -1.52 -3.36 -5.93
N ILE A 259 -2.52 -2.88 -6.67
CA ILE A 259 -3.03 -1.51 -6.58
C ILE A 259 -4.52 -1.57 -6.26
N TYR A 260 -4.91 -1.02 -5.11
CA TYR A 260 -6.30 -0.83 -4.71
C TYR A 260 -6.69 0.63 -4.91
N GLU A 261 -7.73 0.86 -5.72
CA GLU A 261 -8.23 2.19 -6.09
C GLU A 261 -9.71 2.10 -6.47
N LEU A 262 -10.37 3.24 -6.66
CA LEU A 262 -11.62 3.27 -7.41
C LEU A 262 -11.33 3.40 -8.91
N ASP A 263 -12.16 2.76 -9.73
CA ASP A 263 -12.01 2.81 -11.19
C ASP A 263 -12.46 4.19 -11.73
N ASP A 264 -13.41 4.82 -11.05
CA ASP A 264 -13.95 6.14 -11.38
C ASP A 264 -14.32 6.93 -10.12
N GLU A 265 -14.21 8.27 -10.16
CA GLU A 265 -14.55 9.13 -9.03
C GLU A 265 -16.01 9.02 -8.60
N SER A 266 -16.93 8.78 -9.54
CA SER A 266 -18.36 8.62 -9.24
C SER A 266 -18.67 7.39 -8.38
N GLU A 267 -17.75 6.42 -8.29
CA GLU A 267 -17.90 5.24 -7.42
C GLU A 267 -17.85 5.62 -5.93
N VAL A 268 -17.36 6.81 -5.56
CA VAL A 268 -17.39 7.31 -4.18
C VAL A 268 -18.82 7.41 -3.66
N GLU A 269 -19.78 7.65 -4.55
CA GLU A 269 -21.21 7.76 -4.22
C GLU A 269 -21.89 6.40 -3.97
N GLN A 270 -21.17 5.30 -4.18
CA GLN A 270 -21.66 3.92 -4.07
C GLN A 270 -20.89 3.19 -2.94
N PRO A 271 -21.43 3.13 -1.71
CA PRO A 271 -20.74 2.51 -0.57
C PRO A 271 -20.25 1.07 -0.82
N GLU A 272 -20.96 0.32 -1.64
CA GLU A 272 -20.60 -1.04 -2.09
C GLU A 272 -19.31 -1.09 -2.91
N MET A 273 -18.91 0.00 -3.58
CA MET A 273 -17.69 0.08 -4.37
C MET A 273 -16.46 0.42 -3.53
N TRP A 274 -16.63 0.93 -2.31
CA TRP A 274 -15.50 1.38 -1.47
C TRP A 274 -14.51 0.27 -1.14
N ILE A 275 -14.96 -0.99 -1.14
CA ILE A 275 -14.12 -2.18 -0.96
C ILE A 275 -13.04 -2.32 -2.04
N LYS A 276 -13.29 -1.82 -3.26
CA LYS A 276 -12.32 -1.83 -4.37
C LYS A 276 -11.03 -1.09 -4.01
N ALA A 277 -11.15 0.02 -3.29
CA ALA A 277 -10.01 0.80 -2.81
C ALA A 277 -9.60 0.42 -1.37
N ASN A 278 -10.54 0.02 -0.51
CA ASN A 278 -10.29 -0.22 0.91
C ASN A 278 -10.51 -1.70 1.26
N PRO A 279 -9.55 -2.59 0.99
CA PRO A 279 -9.72 -4.02 1.26
C PRO A 279 -9.81 -4.37 2.76
N ASN A 280 -9.52 -3.42 3.67
CA ASN A 280 -9.80 -3.53 5.11
C ASN A 280 -11.11 -2.85 5.55
N LEU A 281 -12.06 -2.59 4.64
CA LEU A 281 -13.37 -2.07 4.99
C LEU A 281 -14.02 -2.98 6.05
N HIS A 282 -14.59 -2.36 7.09
CA HIS A 282 -15.15 -3.01 8.28
C HIS A 282 -14.16 -3.72 9.23
N VAL A 283 -12.86 -3.76 8.90
CA VAL A 283 -11.80 -4.29 9.77
C VAL A 283 -11.06 -3.15 10.48
N SER A 284 -10.26 -2.39 9.72
CA SER A 284 -9.54 -1.20 10.22
C SER A 284 -10.01 0.09 9.54
N VAL A 285 -10.73 -0.04 8.43
CA VAL A 285 -11.44 1.07 7.79
C VAL A 285 -12.90 1.03 8.23
N ASP A 286 -13.23 1.90 9.18
CA ASP A 286 -14.59 2.08 9.68
C ASP A 286 -15.46 2.78 8.62
N ALA A 287 -16.47 2.07 8.12
CA ALA A 287 -17.34 2.53 7.04
C ALA A 287 -18.18 3.75 7.44
N ALA A 288 -18.70 3.81 8.67
CA ALA A 288 -19.49 4.95 9.14
C ALA A 288 -18.63 6.22 9.27
N LYS A 289 -17.38 6.08 9.74
CA LYS A 289 -16.44 7.20 9.75
C LYS A 289 -16.00 7.60 8.34
N LEU A 290 -15.87 6.65 7.42
CA LEU A 290 -15.56 6.93 6.02
C LEU A 290 -16.68 7.76 5.39
N GLU A 291 -17.94 7.33 5.50
CA GLU A 291 -19.14 8.07 5.09
C GLU A 291 -19.15 9.49 5.68
N SER A 292 -18.97 9.62 7.01
CA SER A 292 -18.93 10.94 7.66
C SER A 292 -17.81 11.84 7.11
N THR A 293 -16.68 11.27 6.71
CA THR A 293 -15.56 12.02 6.13
C THR A 293 -15.90 12.47 4.70
N ILE A 294 -16.55 11.63 3.91
CA ILE A 294 -17.03 11.96 2.55
C ILE A 294 -18.00 13.15 2.63
N GLN A 295 -19.00 13.08 3.51
CA GLN A 295 -20.00 14.14 3.64
C GLN A 295 -19.38 15.49 4.05
N LYS A 296 -18.36 15.48 4.93
CA LYS A 296 -17.61 16.69 5.32
C LYS A 296 -16.79 17.25 4.16
N ALA A 297 -16.14 16.38 3.38
CA ALA A 297 -15.27 16.77 2.29
C ALA A 297 -16.02 17.40 1.10
N ARG A 298 -17.28 17.00 0.85
CA ARG A 298 -18.10 17.50 -0.28
C ARG A 298 -18.22 19.02 -0.36
N GLY A 299 -18.28 19.69 0.79
CA GLY A 299 -18.43 21.14 0.84
C GLY A 299 -17.14 21.91 0.57
N ILE A 300 -15.98 21.24 0.51
CA ILE A 300 -14.67 21.90 0.53
C ILE A 300 -13.76 21.24 -0.53
N PRO A 301 -13.51 21.89 -1.68
CA PRO A 301 -12.78 21.27 -2.80
C PRO A 301 -11.41 20.69 -2.43
N SER A 302 -10.65 21.37 -1.56
CA SER A 302 -9.35 20.86 -1.10
C SER A 302 -9.47 19.59 -0.26
N GLN A 303 -10.51 19.49 0.58
CA GLN A 303 -10.78 18.28 1.35
C GLN A 303 -11.35 17.17 0.45
N TRP A 304 -12.11 17.49 -0.58
CA TRP A 304 -12.55 16.52 -1.58
C TRP A 304 -11.36 15.88 -2.28
N VAL A 305 -10.43 16.68 -2.80
CA VAL A 305 -9.19 16.18 -3.42
C VAL A 305 -8.39 15.31 -2.44
N GLU A 306 -8.21 15.75 -1.20
CA GLU A 306 -7.53 14.94 -0.18
C GLU A 306 -8.27 13.63 0.13
N MET A 307 -9.60 13.68 0.18
CA MET A 307 -10.47 12.53 0.40
C MET A 307 -10.31 11.49 -0.71
N LEU A 308 -10.42 11.90 -1.97
CA LEU A 308 -10.22 11.04 -3.15
C LEU A 308 -8.83 10.40 -3.13
N THR A 309 -7.79 11.21 -2.97
CA THR A 309 -6.40 10.72 -3.01
C THR A 309 -6.05 9.82 -1.83
N LYS A 310 -6.39 10.19 -0.59
CA LYS A 310 -5.90 9.48 0.61
C LYS A 310 -6.79 8.34 1.08
N ARG A 311 -8.04 8.29 0.63
CA ARG A 311 -9.02 7.28 1.05
C ARG A 311 -9.52 6.40 -0.08
N PHE A 312 -9.36 6.82 -1.34
CA PHE A 312 -9.78 6.05 -2.52
C PHE A 312 -8.67 5.86 -3.56
N ASN A 313 -7.44 6.34 -3.28
CA ASN A 313 -6.28 6.22 -4.15
C ASN A 313 -6.45 6.81 -5.56
N ILE A 314 -7.28 7.84 -5.69
CA ILE A 314 -7.38 8.56 -6.96
C ILE A 314 -6.26 9.61 -7.02
N TRP A 315 -5.40 9.51 -8.04
CA TRP A 315 -4.34 10.48 -8.30
C TRP A 315 -4.94 11.81 -8.76
N CYS A 316 -5.03 12.77 -7.86
CA CYS A 316 -5.58 14.09 -8.14
C CYS A 316 -4.46 15.13 -8.15
N GLN A 317 -4.50 16.10 -9.07
CA GLN A 317 -3.56 17.22 -9.03
C GLN A 317 -3.93 18.17 -7.88
N GLY A 318 -2.97 18.47 -7.00
CA GLY A 318 -3.20 19.32 -5.82
C GLY A 318 -3.54 20.80 -6.10
N SER A 319 -3.68 21.21 -7.37
CA SER A 319 -4.17 22.54 -7.71
C SER A 319 -5.68 22.58 -7.54
N THR A 320 -6.18 23.30 -6.54
CA THR A 320 -7.56 23.80 -6.58
C THR A 320 -7.73 24.60 -7.87
N PRO A 321 -8.57 24.17 -8.83
CA PRO A 321 -9.09 25.12 -9.79
C PRO A 321 -9.90 26.10 -8.96
N TRP A 322 -9.49 27.37 -8.94
CA TRP A 322 -10.38 28.41 -8.45
C TRP A 322 -11.60 28.38 -9.40
N MET A 323 -12.71 27.79 -8.98
CA MET A 323 -13.96 27.84 -9.74
C MET A 323 -14.50 29.27 -9.66
N GLY A 324 -13.90 30.16 -10.44
CA GLY A 324 -14.57 31.34 -10.94
C GLY A 324 -15.63 30.89 -11.93
N GLY A 325 -16.85 30.67 -11.43
CA GLY A 325 -18.10 30.66 -12.19
C GLY A 325 -18.11 29.85 -13.49
N ARG A 326 -18.43 28.56 -13.41
CA ARG A 326 -19.34 27.83 -14.32
C ARG A 326 -19.36 26.36 -13.94
N GLY A 327 -20.52 25.85 -13.51
CA GLY A 327 -20.71 24.41 -13.31
C GLY A 327 -21.55 23.97 -12.11
N MET A 328 -22.39 24.82 -11.52
CA MET A 328 -23.43 24.37 -10.58
C MET A 328 -24.67 25.25 -10.70
N GLY A 329 -25.31 25.21 -11.87
CA GLY A 329 -26.43 26.10 -12.19
C GLY A 329 -27.31 25.54 -13.29
N CYS A 330 -27.86 24.35 -13.10
CA CYS A 330 -29.02 23.93 -13.90
C CYS A 330 -29.81 22.82 -13.21
N LEU A 331 -30.43 23.12 -12.06
CA LEU A 331 -31.47 22.25 -11.47
C LEU A 331 -32.52 23.02 -10.65
N CYS A 332 -32.65 24.34 -10.85
CA CYS A 332 -33.73 25.12 -10.24
C CYS A 332 -34.29 26.16 -11.22
N ALA A 333 -34.98 25.67 -12.25
CA ALA A 333 -35.82 26.50 -13.11
C ALA A 333 -37.24 25.94 -13.12
N ARG A 334 -37.91 25.95 -11.97
CA ARG A 334 -39.37 25.91 -11.92
C ARG A 334 -39.86 26.89 -10.86
N LEU A 335 -40.76 27.76 -11.34
CA LEU A 335 -41.66 28.63 -10.59
C LEU A 335 -41.03 29.90 -10.02
N TYR A 336 -41.07 30.99 -10.80
CA TYR A 336 -41.66 32.24 -10.33
C TYR A 336 -42.26 32.99 -11.51
N ARG A 337 -43.60 33.02 -11.58
CA ARG A 337 -44.35 33.89 -12.47
C ARG A 337 -44.24 35.33 -11.98
N SER A 338 -44.01 36.22 -12.93
CA SER A 338 -43.93 37.67 -12.80
C SER A 338 -45.19 38.31 -12.19
N ARG A 339 -44.98 39.29 -11.30
CA ARG A 339 -45.93 40.38 -11.05
C ARG A 339 -45.20 41.73 -11.18
N PRO A 340 -45.79 42.75 -11.81
CA PRO A 340 -45.15 44.04 -12.02
C PRO A 340 -45.30 44.95 -10.80
N CYS A 341 -44.23 45.69 -10.46
CA CYS A 341 -44.24 46.74 -9.44
C CYS A 341 -45.09 47.94 -9.87
N ARG A 342 -45.94 48.44 -8.95
CA ARG A 342 -46.55 49.77 -9.01
C ARG A 342 -46.01 50.64 -7.87
N ASP A 343 -45.62 51.85 -8.26
CA ASP A 343 -45.77 53.16 -7.62
C ASP A 343 -45.49 53.38 -6.13
N GLY A 344 -44.70 54.43 -5.85
CA GLY A 344 -44.57 55.01 -4.52
C GLY A 344 -43.57 56.16 -4.43
N VAL A 345 -43.92 57.29 -5.02
CA VAL A 345 -43.27 58.61 -4.88
C VAL A 345 -43.20 59.05 -3.40
N LEU A 346 -42.08 59.65 -2.98
CA LEU A 346 -42.07 60.76 -2.01
C LEU A 346 -40.81 61.63 -2.16
N ARG A 347 -41.07 62.94 -2.34
CA ARG A 347 -40.15 64.05 -2.62
C ARG A 347 -39.32 64.50 -1.40
N ARG A 348 -38.12 65.02 -1.67
CA ARG A 348 -37.47 66.26 -1.13
C ARG A 348 -36.42 66.65 -2.21
N VAL A 349 -36.23 67.87 -2.69
CA VAL A 349 -36.66 69.25 -2.42
C VAL A 349 -37.02 69.88 -3.76
#